data_AF-A0A956DL00-F1
#
_entry.id   AF-A0A956DL00-F1
#
_cell.length_a   1.000
_cell.length_b   1.000
_cell.length_c   1.000
_cell.angle_alpha   90.00
_cell.angle_beta   90.00
_cell.angle_gamma   90.00
#
_symmetry.space_group_name_H-M   'P 1'
#
loop_
_entity.id
_entity.type
_entity.pdbx_description
1 polymer ?
#
loop_
_entity_poly.entity_id
_entity_poly.type
_entity_poly.pdbx_seq_one_letter_code
_entity_poly.pdbx_strand_id
1 'polypeptide(L)'
;MIRRALISVSDKTGIIPFARGLAARGVEILSTGGTLKALRAEGIEARSVEDYTGSPEVMDGRVKTLHPRIHGGILARAGQDEADLERLGAALIDMVVCNLYPFEKTIARADCTFDTAIENIDI
;
A
#
# COMPACT_ATOMS: atom_id res chain seq x y z
N MET A 1 18.32 -6.05 -5.51
CA MET A 1 18.33 -4.81 -4.71
C MET A 1 16.91 -4.25 -4.75
N ILE A 2 16.35 -3.83 -3.62
CA ILE A 2 15.00 -3.25 -3.56
C ILE A 2 15.05 -1.87 -4.21
N ARG A 3 14.24 -1.64 -5.24
CA ARG A 3 14.10 -0.35 -5.91
C ARG A 3 12.78 0.33 -5.51
N ARG A 4 11.74 -0.46 -5.25
CA ARG A 4 10.40 0.06 -4.90
C ARG A 4 9.73 -0.74 -3.80
N ALA A 5 9.10 -0.04 -2.87
CA ALA A 5 8.30 -0.62 -1.80
C ALA A 5 6.87 -0.06 -1.81
N LEU A 6 5.87 -0.94 -1.71
CA LEU A 6 4.48 -0.57 -1.43
C LEU A 6 4.23 -0.71 0.07
N ILE A 7 3.83 0.37 0.74
CA ILE A 7 3.59 0.41 2.18
C ILE A 7 2.12 0.80 2.45
N SER A 8 1.34 -0.13 3.00
CA SER A 8 -0.06 0.08 3.40
C SER A 8 -0.34 -0.64 4.70
N VAL A 9 -0.33 0.09 5.83
CA VAL A 9 -0.46 -0.51 7.16
C VAL A 9 -1.57 0.14 7.99
N SER A 10 -2.35 -0.70 8.66
CA SER A 10 -3.28 -0.27 9.70
C SER A 10 -2.51 0.13 10.97
N ASP A 11 -1.71 -0.78 11.51
CA ASP A 11 -0.77 -0.53 12.61
C ASP A 11 0.52 0.10 12.09
N LYS A 12 0.80 1.32 12.54
CA LYS A 12 1.94 2.15 12.10
C LYS A 12 3.14 2.03 13.03
N THR A 13 3.10 1.14 14.01
CA THR A 13 4.21 0.91 14.94
C THR A 13 5.51 0.63 14.17
N GLY A 14 6.52 1.47 14.40
CA GLY A 14 7.83 1.34 13.74
C GLY A 14 7.88 1.74 12.27
N ILE A 15 6.78 2.20 11.65
CA ILE A 15 6.76 2.44 10.19
C ILE A 15 7.64 3.62 9.76
N ILE A 16 7.72 4.67 10.59
CA ILE A 16 8.51 5.86 10.31
C ILE A 16 10.02 5.55 10.23
N PRO A 17 10.67 4.96 11.25
CA PRO A 17 12.09 4.61 11.14
C PRO A 17 12.37 3.59 10.04
N PHE A 18 11.44 2.65 9.80
CA PHE A 18 11.55 1.68 8.71
C PHE A 18 11.55 2.36 7.33
N ALA A 19 10.55 3.18 7.03
CA ALA A 19 10.41 3.89 5.77
C ALA A 19 11.56 4.90 5.55
N ARG A 20 12.03 5.56 6.61
CA ARG A 20 13.20 6.44 6.55
C ARG A 20 14.46 5.67 6.14
N GLY A 21 14.64 4.45 6.63
CA GLY A 21 15.74 3.56 6.24
C GLY A 21 15.68 3.13 4.77
N LEU A 22 14.48 2.94 4.23
CA LEU A 22 14.26 2.67 2.79
C LEU A 22 14.57 3.90 1.94
N ALA A 23 14.01 5.06 2.30
CA ALA A 23 14.23 6.31 1.59
C ALA A 23 15.72 6.71 1.56
N ALA A 24 16.45 6.52 2.67
CA ALA A 24 17.90 6.77 2.74
C ALA A 24 18.73 5.87 1.80
N ARG A 25 18.15 4.77 1.30
CA ARG A 25 18.76 3.87 0.31
C ARG A 25 18.28 4.14 -1.12
N GLY A 26 17.50 5.20 -1.33
CA GLY A 26 16.95 5.56 -2.64
C GLY A 26 15.80 4.64 -3.10
N VAL A 27 15.13 3.96 -2.18
CA VAL A 27 13.94 3.15 -2.50
C VAL A 27 12.74 4.08 -2.73
N GLU A 28 12.06 3.93 -3.87
CA GLU A 28 10.79 4.62 -4.11
C GLU A 28 9.69 3.99 -3.23
N ILE A 29 8.98 4.84 -2.48
CA ILE A 29 7.89 4.40 -1.61
C ILE A 29 6.55 4.76 -2.27
N LEU A 30 5.74 3.74 -2.54
CA LEU A 30 4.32 3.87 -2.85
C LEU A 30 3.51 3.70 -1.57
N SER A 31 2.52 4.55 -1.34
CA SER A 31 1.64 4.43 -0.16
C SER A 31 0.24 5.01 -0.43
N THR A 32 -0.69 4.79 0.50
CA THR A 32 -2.08 5.25 0.38
C THR A 32 -2.68 5.60 1.74
N GLY A 33 -3.77 6.37 1.72
CA GLY A 33 -4.60 6.68 2.89
C GLY A 33 -3.82 7.22 4.09
N GLY A 34 -4.13 6.71 5.27
CA GLY A 34 -3.50 7.14 6.53
C GLY A 34 -2.00 6.85 6.61
N THR A 35 -1.50 5.83 5.90
CA THR A 35 -0.06 5.52 5.86
C THR A 35 0.69 6.60 5.12
N LEU A 36 0.21 6.99 3.93
CA LEU A 36 0.81 8.07 3.14
C LEU A 36 0.86 9.39 3.92
N LYS A 37 -0.24 9.74 4.61
CA LYS A 37 -0.31 10.94 5.45
C LYS A 37 0.74 10.91 6.57
N ALA A 38 0.87 9.78 7.27
CA ALA A 38 1.85 9.63 8.35
C ALA A 38 3.29 9.75 7.84
N LEU A 39 3.62 9.16 6.70
CA LEU A 39 4.96 9.25 6.10
C LEU A 39 5.30 10.69 5.70
N ARG A 40 4.39 11.36 4.98
CA ARG A 40 4.60 12.75 4.52
C ARG A 40 4.71 13.75 5.66
N ALA A 41 3.97 13.54 6.75
CA ALA A 41 4.06 14.38 7.95
C ALA A 41 5.47 14.39 8.57
N GLU A 42 6.22 13.30 8.40
CA GLU A 42 7.59 13.12 8.89
C GLU A 42 8.67 13.50 7.85
N GLY A 43 8.25 14.13 6.75
CA GLY A 43 9.11 14.53 5.63
C GLY A 43 9.64 13.37 4.80
N ILE A 44 9.04 12.19 4.89
CA ILE A 44 9.42 11.03 4.07
C ILE A 44 8.71 11.13 2.72
N GLU A 45 9.49 11.17 1.65
CA GLU A 45 8.95 11.17 0.30
C GLU A 45 8.23 9.85 0.00
N ALA A 46 6.96 9.96 -0.37
CA ALA A 46 6.13 8.84 -0.76
C ALA A 46 5.15 9.29 -1.85
N ARG A 47 5.08 8.51 -2.92
CA ARG A 47 4.12 8.69 -4.01
C ARG A 47 2.80 8.02 -3.64
N SER A 48 1.68 8.68 -3.92
CA SER A 48 0.39 8.07 -3.65
C SER A 48 0.09 6.95 -4.67
N VAL A 49 -0.68 5.94 -4.25
CA VAL A 49 -1.18 4.90 -5.16
C VAL A 49 -2.02 5.52 -6.28
N GLU A 50 -2.82 6.55 -5.98
CA GLU A 50 -3.61 7.29 -6.96
C GLU A 50 -2.72 7.98 -8.02
N ASP A 51 -1.66 8.67 -7.61
CA ASP A 51 -0.70 9.29 -8.55
C ASP A 51 0.03 8.25 -9.41
N TYR A 52 0.19 7.02 -8.90
CA TYR A 52 0.86 5.94 -9.59
C TYR A 52 -0.07 5.21 -10.58
N THR A 53 -1.30 4.92 -10.17
CA THR A 53 -2.27 4.22 -11.01
C THR A 53 -3.00 5.14 -11.98
N GLY A 54 -3.17 6.42 -11.62
CA GLY A 54 -4.06 7.37 -12.30
C GLY A 54 -5.54 7.12 -12.03
N SER A 55 -5.88 6.19 -11.11
CA SER A 55 -7.27 5.87 -10.75
C SER A 55 -7.69 6.67 -9.51
N PRO A 56 -8.83 7.37 -9.55
CA PRO A 56 -9.29 8.16 -8.42
C PRO A 56 -9.66 7.29 -7.22
N GLU A 57 -9.61 7.86 -6.02
CA GLU A 57 -10.18 7.21 -4.84
C GLU A 57 -11.73 7.17 -4.94
N VAL A 58 -12.29 5.95 -4.99
CA VAL A 58 -13.74 5.69 -5.10
C VAL A 58 -14.18 4.65 -4.09
N MET A 59 -15.49 4.63 -3.78
CA MET A 59 -16.10 3.68 -2.83
C MET A 59 -15.40 3.71 -1.46
N ASP A 60 -15.09 4.91 -0.96
CA ASP A 60 -14.37 5.14 0.30
C ASP A 60 -13.03 4.37 0.37
N GLY A 61 -12.36 4.25 -0.77
CA GLY A 61 -11.05 3.63 -0.88
C GLY A 61 -11.05 2.10 -0.92
N ARG A 62 -12.21 1.44 -1.02
CA ARG A 62 -12.34 -0.03 -1.08
C ARG A 62 -11.59 -0.71 -2.22
N VAL A 63 -11.37 -0.01 -3.33
CA VAL A 63 -10.76 -0.59 -4.55
C VAL A 63 -9.48 0.13 -5.00
N LYS A 64 -8.92 1.01 -4.17
CA LYS A 64 -7.82 1.90 -4.58
C LYS A 64 -6.52 1.18 -4.96
N THR A 65 -6.25 0.02 -4.37
CA THR A 65 -5.06 -0.81 -4.66
C THR A 65 -5.34 -1.94 -5.64
N LEU A 66 -6.62 -2.25 -5.91
CA LEU A 66 -7.07 -3.31 -6.82
C LEU A 66 -6.91 -2.90 -8.29
N HIS A 67 -5.67 -2.60 -8.68
CA HIS A 67 -5.32 -2.06 -9.99
C HIS A 67 -4.20 -2.89 -10.65
N PRO A 68 -4.26 -3.15 -11.97
CA PRO A 68 -3.24 -3.93 -12.68
C PRO A 68 -1.81 -3.40 -12.54
N ARG A 69 -1.63 -2.08 -12.45
CA ARG A 69 -0.28 -1.49 -12.21
C ARG A 69 0.31 -1.84 -10.84
N ILE A 70 -0.54 -2.08 -9.83
CA ILE A 70 -0.09 -2.49 -8.50
C ILE A 70 0.16 -3.99 -8.49
N HIS A 71 -0.86 -4.79 -8.81
CA HIS A 71 -0.73 -6.25 -8.76
C HIS A 71 0.22 -6.81 -9.82
N GLY A 72 0.28 -6.21 -11.01
CA GLY A 72 1.28 -6.55 -12.02
C GLY A 72 2.69 -6.27 -11.52
N GLY A 73 2.92 -5.12 -10.87
CA GLY A 73 4.21 -4.80 -10.26
C GLY A 73 4.64 -5.79 -9.17
N ILE A 74 3.69 -6.33 -8.41
CA ILE A 74 3.94 -7.33 -7.35
C ILE A 74 4.16 -8.75 -7.93
N LEU A 75 3.36 -9.13 -8.94
CA LEU A 75 3.29 -10.51 -9.45
C LEU A 75 4.22 -10.79 -10.63
N ALA A 76 4.73 -9.75 -11.29
CA ALA A 76 5.63 -9.92 -12.44
C ALA A 76 6.92 -10.64 -12.05
N ARG A 77 7.34 -11.57 -12.90
CA ARG A 77 8.59 -12.31 -12.74
C ARG A 77 9.72 -11.50 -13.35
N ALA A 78 10.71 -11.16 -12.53
CA ALA A 78 11.91 -10.45 -12.98
C ALA A 78 12.67 -11.26 -14.05
N GLY A 79 13.06 -10.60 -15.13
CA GLY A 79 13.72 -11.16 -16.31
C GLY A 79 12.78 -11.86 -17.30
N GLN A 80 11.46 -11.80 -17.10
CA GLN A 80 10.48 -12.48 -17.95
C GLN A 80 9.32 -11.56 -18.37
N ASP A 81 8.74 -10.82 -17.42
CA ASP A 81 7.46 -10.10 -17.63
C ASP A 81 7.65 -8.58 -17.81
N GLU A 82 8.87 -8.09 -18.06
CA GLU A 82 9.18 -6.66 -18.22
C GLU A 82 8.36 -6.01 -19.35
N ALA A 83 8.15 -6.71 -20.46
CA ALA A 83 7.38 -6.19 -21.59
C ALA A 83 5.91 -5.97 -21.21
N ASP A 84 5.31 -6.85 -20.40
CA ASP A 84 3.94 -6.71 -19.93
C ASP A 84 3.81 -5.57 -18.92
N LEU A 85 4.80 -5.42 -18.02
CA LEU A 85 4.88 -4.27 -17.11
C LEU A 85 4.95 -2.95 -17.87
N GLU A 86 5.79 -2.87 -18.91
CA GLU A 86 5.91 -1.68 -19.75
C GLU A 86 4.57 -1.35 -20.43
N ARG A 87 3.87 -2.36 -20.97
CA ARG A 87 2.52 -2.17 -21.56
C ARG A 87 1.49 -1.68 -20.54
N LEU A 88 1.57 -2.13 -19.30
CA LEU A 88 0.72 -1.64 -18.22
C LEU A 88 1.09 -0.23 -17.75
N GLY A 89 2.27 0.29 -18.13
CA GLY A 89 2.83 1.51 -17.54
C GLY A 89 3.16 1.31 -16.05
N ALA A 90 3.61 0.11 -15.70
CA ALA A 90 3.95 -0.31 -14.35
C ALA A 90 5.44 -0.64 -14.26
N ALA A 91 5.92 -0.78 -13.02
CA ALA A 91 7.24 -1.30 -12.76
C ALA A 91 7.20 -2.27 -11.57
N LEU A 92 8.25 -3.06 -11.41
CA LEU A 92 8.37 -4.03 -10.32
C LEU A 92 8.21 -3.36 -8.95
N ILE A 93 7.51 -4.04 -8.05
CA ILE A 93 7.40 -3.71 -6.63
C ILE A 93 8.14 -4.81 -5.88
N ASP A 94 9.38 -4.53 -5.46
CA ASP A 94 10.27 -5.53 -4.88
C ASP A 94 9.92 -5.87 -3.42
N MET A 95 9.13 -5.02 -2.77
CA MET A 95 8.76 -5.15 -1.37
C MET A 95 7.33 -4.69 -1.13
N VAL A 96 6.56 -5.48 -0.39
CA VAL A 96 5.24 -5.12 0.11
C VAL A 96 5.28 -5.16 1.63
N VAL A 97 4.90 -4.05 2.26
CA VAL A 97 4.77 -3.93 3.72
C VAL A 97 3.30 -3.65 4.02
N CYS A 98 2.62 -4.69 4.48
CA CYS A 98 1.18 -4.66 4.74
C CYS A 98 0.87 -5.30 6.09
N ASN A 99 -0.05 -4.69 6.83
CA ASN A 99 -0.78 -5.33 7.91
C ASN A 99 -2.24 -4.90 7.85
N LEU A 100 -3.11 -5.84 8.18
CA LEU A 100 -4.55 -5.69 7.98
C LEU A 100 -5.19 -4.91 9.12
N TYR A 101 -6.40 -4.41 8.89
CA TYR A 101 -7.25 -3.97 10.00
C TYR A 101 -7.37 -5.08 11.06
N PRO A 102 -7.31 -4.74 12.35
CA PRO A 102 -7.35 -5.72 13.43
C PRO A 102 -8.78 -6.26 13.62
N PHE A 103 -9.29 -6.99 12.64
CA PHE A 103 -10.67 -7.45 12.58
C PHE A 103 -11.10 -8.23 13.82
N GLU A 104 -10.24 -9.13 14.33
CA GLU A 104 -10.48 -9.86 15.58
C GLU A 104 -10.70 -8.90 16.77
N LYS A 105 -9.89 -7.85 16.88
CA LYS A 105 -10.06 -6.84 17.92
C LYS A 105 -11.34 -6.04 17.73
N THR A 106 -11.72 -5.76 16.47
CA THR A 106 -12.96 -5.05 16.15
C THR A 106 -14.17 -5.86 16.63
N ILE A 107 -14.28 -7.14 16.26
CA ILE A 107 -15.42 -7.99 16.63
C ILE A 107 -15.46 -8.35 18.12
N ALA A 108 -14.33 -8.30 18.81
CA ALA A 108 -14.25 -8.53 20.26
C ALA A 108 -14.80 -7.37 21.09
N ARG A 109 -14.99 -6.18 20.50
CA ARG A 109 -15.55 -5.03 21.22
C ARG A 109 -17.04 -5.25 21.52
N ALA A 110 -17.45 -4.93 22.74
CA ALA A 110 -18.84 -5.07 23.18
C ALA A 110 -19.83 -4.20 22.39
N ASP A 111 -19.36 -3.13 21.76
CA ASP A 111 -20.17 -2.22 20.94
C ASP A 111 -20.10 -2.52 19.43
N CYS A 112 -19.47 -3.62 19.02
CA CYS A 112 -19.37 -3.98 17.61
C CYS A 112 -20.73 -4.44 17.04
N THR A 113 -21.23 -3.71 16.05
CA THR A 113 -22.39 -4.14 15.25
C THR A 113 -21.96 -5.02 14.08
N PHE A 114 -22.92 -5.71 13.45
CA PHE A 114 -22.67 -6.46 12.23
C PHE A 114 -22.12 -5.55 11.11
N ASP A 115 -22.71 -4.37 10.92
CA ASP A 115 -22.24 -3.39 9.94
C ASP A 115 -20.81 -2.92 10.23
N THR A 116 -20.49 -2.68 11.51
CA THR A 116 -19.12 -2.31 11.91
C THR A 116 -18.13 -3.41 11.59
N ALA A 117 -18.52 -4.68 11.79
CA ALA A 117 -17.69 -5.80 11.39
C ALA A 117 -17.47 -5.81 9.88
N ILE A 118 -18.55 -5.73 9.07
CA ILE A 118 -18.47 -5.73 7.61
C ILE A 118 -17.54 -4.62 7.07
N GLU A 119 -17.62 -3.41 7.62
CA GLU A 119 -16.75 -2.29 7.20
C GLU A 119 -15.27 -2.49 7.55
N ASN A 120 -14.94 -3.40 8.47
CA ASN A 120 -13.56 -3.68 8.87
C ASN A 120 -12.96 -4.92 8.15
N ILE A 121 -13.66 -5.49 7.17
CA ILE A 121 -13.11 -6.54 6.31
C ILE A 121 -12.17 -5.90 5.28
N ASP A 122 -10.89 -6.26 5.35
CA ASP A 122 -9.87 -5.82 4.40
C ASP A 122 -9.95 -6.61 3.09
N ILE A 123 -9.69 -5.96 1.95
CA ILE A 123 -9.79 -6.52 0.59
C ILE A 123 -8.49 -6.27 -0.19
#